data_AF-A0A931UWQ7-F1
#
_entry.id   AF-A0A931UWQ7-F1
#
_cell.length_a   1.000
_cell.length_b   1.000
_cell.length_c   1.000
_cell.angle_alpha   90.00
_cell.angle_beta   90.00
_cell.angle_gamma   90.00
#
_symmetry.space_group_name_H-M   'P 1'
#
loop_
_entity.id
_entity.type
_entity.pdbx_description
1 polymer ?
#
loop_
_entity_poly.entity_id
_entity_poly.type
_entity_poly.pdbx_seq_one_letter_code
_entity_poly.pdbx_strand_id
1 'polypeptide(L)'
;MRGWALFAIVLVGCADGGAADESADSGATAGADARVDSSADAPLDLDADGAIDGAPDAPADVATYSCPTTAFGGPYTLVPTVGAVSDRPAAAHPDLNVKIRGFVPTGGTLGLVDVGGPTDDKAPRLYTLLQDAGTPTFAANFKVNDWDWSAMKVAGPIADPPVTLTAYATTEGQAIRLPRSGYQIAPGLQARALFLDADSITLKYTSEDNVVYGYTIHVLDLCVDPALAKAYGDAVAKGRTSLPALAAGQVFAKARGASVRVTIRDTGSFMDPRVKKDWYQP
;
A
#
# COMPACT_ATOMS: atom_id res chain seq x y z
N MET A 1 5.33 -6.58 -41.80
CA MET A 1 4.55 -7.79 -42.13
C MET A 1 4.55 -8.65 -40.86
N ARG A 2 3.59 -8.41 -39.98
CA ARG A 2 2.34 -9.18 -39.75
C ARG A 2 2.60 -10.61 -39.23
N GLY A 3 2.15 -10.84 -37.99
CA GLY A 3 2.07 -12.15 -37.34
C GLY A 3 1.54 -12.00 -35.92
N TRP A 4 0.28 -11.58 -35.77
CA TRP A 4 -0.47 -11.61 -34.51
C TRP A 4 -1.05 -13.01 -34.31
N ALA A 5 -0.89 -13.58 -33.12
CA ALA A 5 -1.64 -14.77 -32.68
C ALA A 5 -2.63 -14.33 -31.59
N LEU A 6 -3.91 -14.35 -31.95
CA LEU A 6 -5.05 -14.27 -31.03
C LEU A 6 -5.11 -15.56 -30.20
N PHE A 7 -5.31 -15.45 -28.89
CA PHE A 7 -5.85 -16.54 -28.08
C PHE A 7 -7.29 -16.21 -27.66
N ALA A 8 -8.16 -17.18 -27.87
CA ALA A 8 -9.61 -17.09 -27.70
C ALA A 8 -10.04 -17.22 -26.23
N ILE A 9 -11.00 -16.39 -25.83
CA ILE A 9 -11.74 -16.46 -24.57
C ILE A 9 -12.87 -17.48 -24.73
N VAL A 10 -12.94 -18.46 -23.82
CA VAL A 10 -14.10 -19.35 -23.69
C VAL A 10 -15.03 -18.76 -22.63
N LEU A 11 -16.20 -18.30 -23.08
CA LEU A 11 -17.37 -17.98 -22.26
C LEU A 11 -18.15 -19.28 -22.02
N VAL A 12 -18.38 -19.64 -20.75
CA VAL A 12 -19.40 -20.64 -20.38
C VAL A 12 -20.57 -19.89 -19.74
N GLY A 13 -21.73 -20.06 -20.38
CA GLY A 13 -22.98 -19.37 -20.06
C GLY A 13 -23.72 -19.93 -18.86
N CYS A 14 -24.61 -19.07 -18.36
CA CYS A 14 -25.63 -19.33 -17.35
C CYS A 14 -26.65 -20.38 -17.81
N ALA A 15 -27.20 -21.12 -16.85
CA ALA A 15 -28.52 -21.73 -16.94
C ALA A 15 -29.28 -21.45 -15.63
N ASP A 16 -30.41 -20.75 -15.78
CA ASP A 16 -31.44 -20.50 -14.77
C ASP A 16 -32.24 -21.77 -14.44
N GLY A 17 -32.82 -21.79 -13.24
CA GLY A 17 -34.10 -22.46 -13.02
C GLY A 17 -34.28 -23.15 -11.67
N GLY A 18 -35.16 -22.59 -10.82
CA GLY A 18 -36.16 -23.44 -10.16
C GLY A 18 -36.42 -23.21 -8.66
N ALA A 19 -37.57 -22.56 -8.42
CA ALA A 19 -38.57 -22.83 -7.37
C ALA A 19 -38.27 -22.49 -5.90
N ALA A 20 -39.02 -21.48 -5.44
CA ALA A 20 -39.40 -21.25 -4.05
C ALA A 20 -40.54 -22.20 -3.64
N ASP A 21 -40.53 -22.63 -2.38
CA ASP A 21 -41.75 -23.00 -1.66
C ASP A 21 -41.64 -22.61 -0.17
N GLU A 22 -42.80 -22.27 0.37
CA GLU A 22 -43.09 -21.62 1.64
C GLU A 22 -42.87 -22.54 2.86
N SER A 23 -42.66 -21.93 4.03
CA SER A 23 -43.57 -21.98 5.19
C SER A 23 -42.88 -22.01 6.58
N ALA A 24 -43.28 -21.01 7.38
CA ALA A 24 -43.44 -20.90 8.84
C ALA A 24 -42.64 -21.79 9.80
N ASP A 25 -42.09 -21.22 10.89
CA ASP A 25 -42.84 -21.00 12.14
C ASP A 25 -41.96 -20.51 13.32
N SER A 26 -42.60 -19.69 14.15
CA SER A 26 -42.48 -19.37 15.58
C SER A 26 -41.14 -19.30 16.35
N GLY A 27 -40.97 -18.15 17.04
CA GLY A 27 -40.90 -18.17 18.51
C GLY A 27 -39.60 -17.72 19.16
N ALA A 28 -39.53 -16.46 19.60
CA ALA A 28 -38.80 -16.09 20.83
C ALA A 28 -39.31 -14.77 21.42
N THR A 29 -39.94 -14.86 22.58
CA THR A 29 -40.36 -13.75 23.47
C THR A 29 -39.36 -13.55 24.61
N ALA A 30 -39.48 -12.38 25.26
CA ALA A 30 -38.85 -11.91 26.50
C ALA A 30 -37.42 -11.38 26.34
N GLY A 31 -37.06 -10.19 26.82
CA GLY A 31 -37.69 -9.28 27.78
C GLY A 31 -36.56 -8.63 28.58
N ALA A 32 -36.34 -7.33 28.41
CA ALA A 32 -35.38 -6.59 29.22
C ALA A 32 -35.97 -5.21 29.54
N ASP A 33 -36.46 -5.09 30.78
CA ASP A 33 -36.86 -3.86 31.44
C ASP A 33 -35.69 -2.87 31.51
N ALA A 34 -35.81 -1.73 30.82
CA ALA A 34 -35.02 -0.54 31.12
C ALA A 34 -35.89 0.41 31.94
N ARG A 35 -35.69 0.40 33.27
CA ARG A 35 -36.17 1.47 34.15
C ARG A 35 -35.34 2.72 33.86
N VAL A 36 -35.99 3.72 33.26
CA VAL A 36 -35.50 5.09 33.20
C VAL A 36 -35.78 5.71 34.56
N ASP A 37 -34.74 5.84 35.40
CA ASP A 37 -34.79 6.69 36.58
C ASP A 37 -34.64 8.15 36.14
N SER A 38 -35.60 8.95 36.58
CA SER A 38 -35.72 10.38 36.33
C SER A 38 -35.49 11.07 37.67
N SER A 39 -34.22 11.33 37.99
CA SER A 39 -33.87 12.30 39.03
C SER A 39 -33.33 13.55 38.35
N ALA A 40 -34.21 14.53 38.31
CA ALA A 40 -33.95 15.90 37.92
C ALA A 40 -33.10 16.61 38.99
N ASP A 41 -32.28 17.55 38.51
CA ASP A 41 -31.92 18.81 39.16
C ASP A 41 -31.15 18.76 40.48
N ALA A 42 -29.83 18.58 40.38
CA ALA A 42 -28.88 19.24 41.28
C ALA A 42 -28.41 20.56 40.63
N PRO A 43 -28.44 21.70 41.34
CA PRO A 43 -27.98 22.97 40.78
C PRO A 43 -26.46 22.92 40.54
N LEU A 44 -26.04 23.39 39.37
CA LEU A 44 -24.64 23.65 39.04
C LEU A 44 -24.14 24.75 39.98
N ASP A 45 -23.25 24.40 40.90
CA ASP A 45 -22.49 25.37 41.69
C ASP A 45 -21.47 26.01 40.73
N LEU A 46 -21.69 27.28 40.40
CA LEU A 46 -20.79 28.07 39.57
C LEU A 46 -19.88 28.86 40.51
N ASP A 47 -18.59 28.54 40.49
CA ASP A 47 -17.59 29.37 41.16
C ASP A 47 -17.50 30.76 40.50
N ALA A 48 -16.88 31.71 41.21
CA ALA A 48 -16.87 33.14 40.91
C ALA A 48 -16.23 33.53 39.55
N ASP A 49 -15.70 32.57 38.81
CA ASP A 49 -15.09 32.65 37.48
C ASP A 49 -15.77 31.79 36.40
N GLY A 50 -16.84 31.05 36.73
CA GLY A 50 -17.68 30.34 35.77
C GLY A 50 -17.09 29.06 35.18
N ALA A 51 -16.09 28.45 35.81
CA ALA A 51 -15.53 27.16 35.40
C ALA A 51 -16.20 25.99 36.14
N ILE A 52 -16.44 24.88 35.42
CA ILE A 52 -17.01 23.65 35.99
C ILE A 52 -15.84 22.83 36.56
N ASP A 53 -15.79 22.65 37.89
CA ASP A 53 -14.80 21.77 38.53
C ASP A 53 -15.04 20.32 38.11
N GLY A 54 -14.05 19.68 37.49
CA GLY A 54 -14.13 18.29 36.99
C GLY A 54 -14.22 18.09 35.47
N ALA A 55 -14.02 19.13 34.65
CA ALA A 55 -13.77 18.90 33.23
C ALA A 55 -12.43 18.16 33.06
N PRO A 56 -12.38 16.98 32.39
CA PRO A 56 -11.11 16.32 32.14
C PRO A 56 -10.21 17.27 31.35
N ASP A 57 -8.96 17.41 31.80
CA ASP A 57 -7.93 18.18 31.13
C ASP A 57 -8.02 17.94 29.61
N ALA A 58 -8.07 19.04 28.86
CA ALA A 58 -8.04 18.99 27.40
C ALA A 58 -6.92 18.03 26.96
N PRO A 59 -7.18 17.12 26.00
CA PRO A 59 -6.20 16.10 25.65
C PRO A 59 -4.90 16.78 25.23
N ALA A 60 -3.82 16.37 25.89
CA ALA A 60 -2.47 16.85 25.60
C ALA A 60 -2.21 16.81 24.09
N ASP A 61 -1.64 17.90 23.60
CA ASP A 61 -1.19 18.12 22.24
C ASP A 61 -0.55 16.85 21.66
N VAL A 62 -1.23 16.17 20.72
CA VAL A 62 -0.73 14.94 20.11
C VAL A 62 0.46 15.34 19.24
N ALA A 63 1.67 15.14 19.75
CA ALA A 63 2.89 15.49 19.04
C ALA A 63 2.87 14.84 17.65
N THR A 64 2.75 15.65 16.59
CA THR A 64 2.81 15.15 15.21
C THR A 64 4.24 14.71 14.92
N TYR A 65 4.42 13.43 14.59
CA TYR A 65 5.72 12.92 14.20
C TYR A 65 6.30 13.70 13.01
N SER A 66 7.47 14.31 13.23
CA SER A 66 8.18 15.05 12.20
C SER A 66 9.15 14.14 11.46
N CYS A 67 9.12 14.19 10.13
CA CYS A 67 10.05 13.40 9.32
C CYS A 67 11.52 13.77 9.62
N PRO A 68 12.43 12.78 9.72
CA PRO A 68 13.84 13.06 9.94
C PRO A 68 14.43 13.90 8.82
N THR A 69 15.27 14.87 9.17
CA THR A 69 16.00 15.72 8.23
C THR A 69 17.42 15.22 7.95
N THR A 70 17.91 14.26 8.75
CA THR A 70 19.21 13.61 8.59
C THR A 70 19.04 12.22 7.96
N ALA A 71 20.01 11.81 7.15
CA ALA A 71 20.02 10.50 6.50
C ALA A 71 20.09 9.33 7.50
N PHE A 72 19.50 8.19 7.14
CA PHE A 72 19.40 7.02 8.05
C PHE A 72 19.44 5.64 7.37
N GLY A 73 19.23 5.58 6.06
CA GLY A 73 19.19 4.37 5.24
C GLY A 73 20.51 3.99 4.60
N GLY A 74 21.53 4.85 4.74
CA GLY A 74 22.89 4.62 4.24
C GLY A 74 23.13 5.22 2.85
N PRO A 75 24.26 4.90 2.20
CA PRO A 75 24.56 5.38 0.86
C PRO A 75 23.64 4.74 -0.20
N TYR A 76 23.35 5.49 -1.26
CA TYR A 76 22.54 5.03 -2.39
C TYR A 76 23.37 5.01 -3.66
N THR A 77 23.67 3.80 -4.14
CA THR A 77 24.41 3.59 -5.39
C THR A 77 23.50 3.83 -6.58
N LEU A 78 23.95 4.59 -7.57
CA LEU A 78 23.23 4.75 -8.83
C LEU A 78 23.50 3.54 -9.75
N VAL A 79 22.43 2.92 -10.22
CA VAL A 79 22.48 1.82 -11.20
C VAL A 79 21.97 2.31 -12.55
N PRO A 80 22.68 2.03 -13.67
CA PRO A 80 22.24 2.41 -15.01
C PRO A 80 20.84 1.93 -15.34
N THR A 81 20.07 2.77 -16.02
CA THR A 81 18.78 2.40 -16.60
C THR A 81 19.00 1.55 -17.84
N VAL A 82 18.32 0.41 -17.90
CA VAL A 82 18.27 -0.44 -19.10
C VAL A 82 17.05 -0.05 -19.95
N GLY A 83 17.27 0.13 -21.25
CA GLY A 83 16.21 0.49 -22.19
C GLY A 83 15.82 1.96 -22.16
N ALA A 84 14.59 2.26 -22.61
CA ALA A 84 14.08 3.61 -22.65
C ALA A 84 13.78 4.16 -21.25
N VAL A 85 14.11 5.43 -21.05
CA VAL A 85 13.63 6.23 -19.91
C VAL A 85 12.11 6.43 -20.05
N SER A 86 11.42 6.57 -18.92
CA SER A 86 9.98 6.83 -18.89
C SER A 86 9.58 7.96 -19.84
N ASP A 87 8.48 7.77 -20.57
CA ASP A 87 8.00 8.67 -21.62
C ASP A 87 7.43 10.00 -21.09
N ARG A 88 7.27 10.12 -19.78
CA ARG A 88 6.72 11.29 -19.09
C ARG A 88 7.34 11.44 -17.69
N PRO A 89 7.23 12.61 -17.06
CA PRO A 89 7.72 12.82 -15.70
C PRO A 89 7.11 11.80 -14.72
N ALA A 90 7.94 11.17 -13.88
CA ALA A 90 7.49 10.14 -12.95
C ALA A 90 6.38 10.62 -11.99
N ALA A 91 6.44 11.89 -11.57
CA ALA A 91 5.42 12.52 -10.72
C ALA A 91 4.04 12.63 -11.39
N ALA A 92 3.98 12.56 -12.72
CA ALA A 92 2.76 12.59 -13.54
C ALA A 92 2.43 11.23 -14.17
N HIS A 93 3.19 10.17 -13.85
CA HIS A 93 3.02 8.85 -14.46
C HIS A 93 2.11 7.97 -13.57
N PRO A 94 0.92 7.55 -14.02
CA PRO A 94 -0.05 6.84 -13.18
C PRO A 94 0.42 5.46 -12.72
N ASP A 95 1.33 4.82 -13.45
CA ASP A 95 1.99 3.60 -12.97
C ASP A 95 3.20 3.81 -12.06
N LEU A 96 3.86 4.98 -12.06
CA LEU A 96 5.02 5.22 -11.19
C LEU A 96 4.60 5.95 -9.92
N ASN A 97 3.65 6.87 -10.00
CA ASN A 97 3.04 7.56 -8.87
C ASN A 97 1.60 7.07 -8.70
N VAL A 98 1.41 6.04 -7.89
CA VAL A 98 0.08 5.40 -7.69
C VAL A 98 -0.95 6.36 -7.07
N LYS A 99 -0.51 7.44 -6.42
CA LYS A 99 -1.43 8.46 -5.86
C LYS A 99 -2.24 9.17 -6.94
N ILE A 100 -1.75 9.20 -8.19
CA ILE A 100 -2.49 9.75 -9.34
C ILE A 100 -3.71 8.91 -9.66
N ARG A 101 -3.59 7.58 -9.57
CA ARG A 101 -4.73 6.68 -9.75
C ARG A 101 -5.71 6.86 -8.58
N GLY A 102 -5.19 7.06 -7.37
CA GLY A 102 -5.99 7.03 -6.17
C GLY A 102 -6.50 5.62 -5.87
N PHE A 103 -7.24 5.49 -4.78
CA PHE A 103 -7.76 4.21 -4.31
C PHE A 103 -8.98 4.43 -3.43
N VAL A 104 -9.84 3.43 -3.37
CA VAL A 104 -11.06 3.42 -2.55
C VAL A 104 -10.97 2.32 -1.50
N PRO A 105 -11.52 2.52 -0.29
CA PRO A 105 -11.63 1.45 0.69
C PRO A 105 -12.41 0.25 0.14
N THR A 106 -12.02 -0.95 0.53
CA THR A 106 -12.72 -2.20 0.22
C THR A 106 -12.73 -3.12 1.45
N GLY A 107 -13.63 -4.09 1.46
CA GLY A 107 -13.74 -5.07 2.53
C GLY A 107 -12.76 -6.25 2.40
N GLY A 108 -13.18 -7.40 2.91
CA GLY A 108 -12.42 -8.65 2.89
C GLY A 108 -11.51 -8.84 4.10
N THR A 109 -10.84 -9.99 4.16
CA THR A 109 -9.97 -10.37 5.29
C THR A 109 -8.86 -9.35 5.53
N LEU A 110 -8.74 -8.86 6.76
CA LEU A 110 -7.58 -8.10 7.26
C LEU A 110 -6.51 -9.10 7.73
N GLY A 111 -5.88 -9.75 6.77
CA GLY A 111 -4.94 -10.83 7.02
C GLY A 111 -4.49 -11.46 5.72
N LEU A 112 -3.65 -12.48 5.85
CA LEU A 112 -3.20 -13.26 4.71
C LEU A 112 -4.36 -14.04 4.08
N VAL A 113 -4.27 -14.22 2.76
CA VAL A 113 -5.20 -15.05 2.00
C VAL A 113 -4.45 -16.15 1.27
N ASP A 114 -5.08 -17.31 1.18
CA ASP A 114 -4.57 -18.44 0.41
C ASP A 114 -5.19 -18.37 -0.99
N VAL A 115 -4.32 -18.33 -2.01
CA VAL A 115 -4.69 -18.35 -3.43
C VAL A 115 -3.87 -19.46 -4.08
N GLY A 116 -4.49 -20.24 -4.97
CA GLY A 116 -3.81 -21.29 -5.72
C GLY A 116 -2.90 -20.76 -6.83
N GLY A 117 -2.19 -21.65 -7.52
CA GLY A 117 -1.35 -21.33 -8.68
C GLY A 117 0.16 -21.30 -8.38
N PRO A 118 0.97 -21.01 -9.41
CA PRO A 118 2.43 -21.03 -9.30
C PRO A 118 2.95 -19.97 -8.32
N THR A 119 4.18 -20.17 -7.85
CA THR A 119 4.92 -19.22 -7.01
C THR A 119 6.24 -18.87 -7.68
N ASP A 120 6.83 -17.77 -7.23
CA ASP A 120 8.17 -17.33 -7.62
C ASP A 120 9.05 -17.25 -6.37
N ASP A 121 10.16 -17.99 -6.38
CA ASP A 121 11.11 -18.07 -5.27
C ASP A 121 11.94 -16.78 -5.12
N LYS A 122 11.98 -15.94 -6.17
CA LYS A 122 12.70 -14.66 -6.19
C LYS A 122 11.81 -13.45 -5.96
N ALA A 123 10.49 -13.61 -5.90
CA ALA A 123 9.55 -12.53 -5.65
C ALA A 123 9.90 -11.69 -4.38
N PRO A 124 9.55 -10.40 -4.35
CA PRO A 124 9.70 -9.57 -3.16
C PRO A 124 8.92 -10.15 -1.97
N ARG A 125 9.62 -10.30 -0.85
CA ARG A 125 9.09 -10.87 0.39
C ARG A 125 8.54 -9.78 1.30
N LEU A 126 7.27 -9.43 1.13
CA LEU A 126 6.60 -8.35 1.88
C LEU A 126 6.66 -8.54 3.40
N TYR A 127 6.78 -9.78 3.89
CA TYR A 127 6.98 -10.08 5.32
C TYR A 127 8.28 -9.47 5.91
N THR A 128 9.21 -9.02 5.06
CA THR A 128 10.48 -8.40 5.48
C THR A 128 10.46 -6.86 5.45
N LEU A 129 9.33 -6.25 5.08
CA LEU A 129 9.19 -4.80 4.97
C LEU A 129 9.32 -4.09 6.33
N LEU A 130 8.70 -4.65 7.38
CA LEU A 130 8.57 -4.05 8.71
C LEU A 130 9.47 -4.70 9.77
N GLN A 131 10.79 -4.79 9.52
CA GLN A 131 11.87 -5.20 10.46
C GLN A 131 11.77 -6.60 11.12
N ASP A 132 10.61 -6.99 11.63
CA ASP A 132 10.28 -8.28 12.19
C ASP A 132 9.91 -9.21 11.03
N ALA A 133 10.68 -10.27 10.82
CA ALA A 133 10.33 -11.32 9.87
C ALA A 133 8.98 -11.92 10.30
N GLY A 134 7.89 -11.46 9.70
CA GLY A 134 6.56 -11.79 10.18
C GLY A 134 5.44 -11.21 9.33
N THR A 135 4.24 -11.68 9.61
CA THR A 135 3.03 -11.15 8.97
C THR A 135 2.69 -9.81 9.64
N PRO A 136 2.63 -8.69 8.90
CA PRO A 136 2.21 -7.42 9.46
C PRO A 136 0.75 -7.48 9.90
N THR A 137 0.37 -6.69 10.90
CA THR A 137 -1.04 -6.49 11.19
C THR A 137 -1.68 -5.65 10.08
N PHE A 138 -2.70 -6.19 9.43
CA PHE A 138 -3.43 -5.49 8.36
C PHE A 138 -4.47 -4.56 8.99
N ALA A 139 -4.34 -3.26 8.75
CA ALA A 139 -5.23 -2.24 9.31
C ALA A 139 -6.43 -1.93 8.39
N ALA A 140 -6.24 -2.00 7.08
CA ALA A 140 -7.29 -1.73 6.10
C ALA A 140 -6.94 -2.30 4.70
N ASN A 141 -7.97 -2.51 3.89
CA ASN A 141 -7.85 -2.93 2.49
C ASN A 141 -8.39 -1.85 1.55
N PHE A 142 -7.80 -1.74 0.36
CA PHE A 142 -8.20 -0.79 -0.67
C PHE A 142 -8.14 -1.43 -2.06
N LYS A 143 -8.86 -0.81 -2.98
CA LYS A 143 -8.71 -1.00 -4.42
C LYS A 143 -8.11 0.26 -5.04
N VAL A 144 -6.93 0.12 -5.65
CA VAL A 144 -6.38 1.11 -6.58
C VAL A 144 -7.32 1.26 -7.76
N ASN A 145 -7.51 2.50 -8.20
CA ASN A 145 -8.30 2.77 -9.39
C ASN A 145 -7.54 2.42 -10.66
N ASP A 146 -8.30 2.00 -11.67
CA ASP A 146 -7.76 1.82 -12.99
C ASP A 146 -7.49 3.18 -13.66
N TRP A 147 -6.84 3.14 -14.83
CA TRP A 147 -6.47 4.31 -15.60
C TRP A 147 -6.97 4.16 -17.03
N ASP A 148 -7.77 5.12 -17.47
CA ASP A 148 -8.17 5.23 -18.87
C ASP A 148 -7.01 5.87 -19.64
N TRP A 149 -6.23 5.03 -20.33
CA TRP A 149 -5.10 5.47 -21.15
C TRP A 149 -5.50 6.28 -22.37
N SER A 150 -6.74 6.11 -22.87
CA SER A 150 -7.23 6.86 -24.03
C SER A 150 -7.64 8.28 -23.66
N ALA A 151 -8.30 8.44 -22.51
CA ALA A 151 -8.74 9.72 -21.99
C ALA A 151 -7.74 10.36 -21.02
N MET A 152 -6.67 9.64 -20.66
CA MET A 152 -5.64 10.08 -19.72
C MET A 152 -6.21 10.54 -18.37
N LYS A 153 -7.08 9.71 -17.77
CA LYS A 153 -7.76 10.01 -16.51
C LYS A 153 -7.97 8.78 -15.63
N VAL A 154 -8.26 9.01 -14.36
CA VAL A 154 -8.67 7.97 -13.41
C VAL A 154 -9.98 7.32 -13.88
N ALA A 155 -10.03 5.99 -13.83
CA ALA A 155 -11.21 5.19 -14.12
C ALA A 155 -11.76 4.54 -12.83
N GLY A 156 -12.65 3.56 -12.95
CA GLY A 156 -13.21 2.85 -11.80
C GLY A 156 -12.18 2.00 -11.04
N PRO A 157 -12.51 1.51 -9.83
CA PRO A 157 -11.66 0.60 -9.07
C PRO A 157 -11.30 -0.65 -9.87
N ILE A 158 -10.06 -1.13 -9.75
CA ILE A 158 -9.65 -2.39 -10.37
C ILE A 158 -10.58 -3.52 -9.91
N ALA A 159 -11.14 -4.25 -10.88
CA ALA A 159 -12.17 -5.26 -10.61
C ALA A 159 -11.59 -6.49 -9.89
N ASP A 160 -10.44 -6.97 -10.36
CA ASP A 160 -9.73 -8.14 -9.87
C ASP A 160 -8.23 -7.84 -9.80
N PRO A 161 -7.54 -8.13 -8.67
CA PRO A 161 -8.03 -8.79 -7.46
C PRO A 161 -8.97 -7.93 -6.58
N PRO A 162 -9.70 -8.53 -5.62
CA PRO A 162 -10.63 -7.80 -4.73
C PRO A 162 -9.93 -6.80 -3.80
N VAL A 163 -8.62 -6.96 -3.58
CA VAL A 163 -7.75 -6.02 -2.85
C VAL A 163 -6.49 -5.84 -3.68
N THR A 164 -6.10 -4.58 -3.94
CA THR A 164 -4.86 -4.24 -4.66
C THR A 164 -3.92 -3.36 -3.85
N LEU A 165 -4.34 -2.92 -2.67
CA LEU A 165 -3.52 -2.16 -1.72
C LEU A 165 -3.95 -2.49 -0.29
N THR A 166 -2.99 -2.65 0.61
CA THR A 166 -3.22 -2.92 2.02
C THR A 166 -2.53 -1.87 2.88
N ALA A 167 -3.15 -1.51 4.01
CA ALA A 167 -2.47 -0.76 5.06
C ALA A 167 -1.90 -1.74 6.09
N TYR A 168 -0.61 -1.63 6.38
CA TYR A 168 0.02 -2.32 7.50
C TYR A 168 0.08 -1.38 8.69
N ALA A 169 -0.33 -1.85 9.85
CA ALA A 169 -0.19 -1.10 11.09
C ALA A 169 1.30 -0.87 11.39
N THR A 170 1.63 0.36 11.78
CA THR A 170 2.99 0.78 12.13
C THR A 170 2.96 1.69 13.35
N THR A 171 4.13 1.92 13.94
CA THR A 171 4.33 3.06 14.86
C THR A 171 5.07 4.19 14.15
N GLU A 172 4.84 5.42 14.60
CA GLU A 172 5.56 6.58 14.10
C GLU A 172 7.08 6.38 14.21
N GLY A 173 7.80 6.65 13.12
CA GLY A 173 9.25 6.46 13.07
C GLY A 173 9.73 5.01 12.92
N GLN A 174 8.83 4.02 12.84
CA GLN A 174 9.21 2.64 12.57
C GLN A 174 9.96 2.52 11.25
N ALA A 175 11.07 1.77 11.23
CA ALA A 175 11.90 1.62 10.05
C ALA A 175 11.19 0.79 8.96
N ILE A 176 11.22 1.29 7.72
CA ILE A 176 10.68 0.63 6.53
C ILE A 176 11.85 0.20 5.64
N ARG A 177 11.90 -1.09 5.31
CA ARG A 177 13.04 -1.74 4.65
C ARG A 177 12.67 -2.24 3.28
N LEU A 178 13.63 -2.27 2.35
CA LEU A 178 13.41 -2.91 1.05
C LEU A 178 13.06 -4.39 1.28
N PRO A 179 11.90 -4.87 0.81
CA PRO A 179 11.57 -6.29 0.87
C PRO A 179 12.65 -7.12 0.17
N ARG A 180 13.12 -8.17 0.84
CA ARG A 180 14.12 -9.08 0.28
C ARG A 180 13.55 -9.79 -0.94
N SER A 181 14.39 -10.01 -1.93
CA SER A 181 14.07 -10.72 -3.17
C SER A 181 15.24 -11.63 -3.55
N GLY A 182 15.00 -12.61 -4.41
CA GLY A 182 16.08 -13.39 -5.04
C GLY A 182 16.69 -12.72 -6.28
N TYR A 183 16.14 -11.59 -6.73
CA TYR A 183 16.66 -10.83 -7.86
C TYR A 183 17.86 -9.96 -7.47
N GLN A 184 18.70 -9.67 -8.47
CA GLN A 184 19.74 -8.66 -8.39
C GLN A 184 19.72 -7.82 -9.66
N ILE A 185 19.74 -6.50 -9.50
CA ILE A 185 19.84 -5.53 -10.60
C ILE A 185 21.28 -5.04 -10.81
N ALA A 186 22.12 -5.23 -9.80
CA ALA A 186 23.56 -5.01 -9.78
C ALA A 186 24.14 -5.79 -8.57
N PRO A 187 25.48 -5.98 -8.47
CA PRO A 187 26.08 -6.72 -7.35
C PRO A 187 25.64 -6.17 -5.98
N GLY A 188 24.93 -6.99 -5.21
CA GLY A 188 24.44 -6.63 -3.87
C GLY A 188 23.21 -5.71 -3.83
N LEU A 189 22.63 -5.36 -4.98
CA LEU A 189 21.48 -4.44 -5.08
C LEU A 189 20.29 -5.15 -5.73
N GLN A 190 19.09 -5.00 -5.16
CA GLN A 190 17.91 -5.77 -5.54
C GLN A 190 16.82 -4.95 -6.22
N ALA A 191 16.70 -3.67 -5.86
CA ALA A 191 15.68 -2.80 -6.42
C ALA A 191 16.18 -1.37 -6.63
N ARG A 192 15.51 -0.64 -7.50
CA ARG A 192 15.77 0.79 -7.77
C ARG A 192 14.52 1.63 -7.55
N ALA A 193 14.71 2.88 -7.14
CA ALA A 193 13.61 3.84 -6.99
C ALA A 193 13.25 4.44 -8.35
N LEU A 194 12.03 4.17 -8.84
CA LEU A 194 11.48 4.79 -10.05
C LEU A 194 10.81 6.12 -9.76
N PHE A 195 10.17 6.22 -8.60
CA PHE A 195 9.50 7.43 -8.14
C PHE A 195 9.66 7.56 -6.64
N LEU A 196 9.82 8.79 -6.17
CA LEU A 196 9.58 9.15 -4.80
C LEU A 196 9.15 10.61 -4.71
N ASP A 197 8.44 10.92 -3.65
CA ASP A 197 8.20 12.28 -3.19
C ASP A 197 8.27 12.32 -1.65
N ALA A 198 7.65 13.33 -1.04
CA ALA A 198 7.75 13.55 0.40
C ALA A 198 7.19 12.38 1.25
N ASP A 199 6.25 11.60 0.73
CA ASP A 199 5.53 10.58 1.51
C ASP A 199 5.33 9.23 0.81
N SER A 200 5.89 9.06 -0.38
CA SER A 200 5.72 7.84 -1.15
C SER A 200 6.97 7.48 -1.94
N ILE A 201 7.09 6.19 -2.25
CA ILE A 201 8.15 5.64 -3.10
C ILE A 201 7.64 4.46 -3.91
N THR A 202 8.21 4.32 -5.11
CA THR A 202 8.01 3.20 -6.03
C THR A 202 9.35 2.52 -6.29
N LEU A 203 9.43 1.25 -5.93
CA LEU A 203 10.63 0.42 -6.00
C LEU A 203 10.42 -0.70 -7.01
N LYS A 204 11.37 -0.88 -7.92
CA LYS A 204 11.30 -1.88 -8.98
C LYS A 204 12.49 -2.85 -8.91
N TYR A 205 12.21 -4.14 -9.11
CA TYR A 205 13.18 -5.25 -8.97
C TYR A 205 13.88 -5.65 -10.28
N THR A 206 13.77 -4.82 -11.32
CA THR A 206 14.57 -4.93 -12.56
C THR A 206 15.11 -3.55 -12.96
N SER A 207 15.99 -3.49 -13.97
CA SER A 207 16.81 -2.30 -14.26
C SER A 207 16.17 -1.29 -15.21
N GLU A 208 14.96 -1.52 -15.73
CA GLU A 208 14.27 -0.59 -16.64
C GLU A 208 13.55 0.55 -15.89
N ASP A 209 13.24 1.63 -16.59
CA ASP A 209 12.52 2.80 -16.06
C ASP A 209 11.02 2.82 -16.44
N ASN A 210 10.32 1.73 -16.11
CA ASN A 210 8.89 1.52 -16.35
C ASN A 210 8.41 0.38 -15.45
N VAL A 211 7.13 0.02 -15.43
CA VAL A 211 6.62 -1.14 -14.66
C VAL A 211 6.18 -2.30 -15.54
N VAL A 212 6.57 -2.33 -16.81
CA VAL A 212 6.04 -3.28 -17.81
C VAL A 212 6.37 -4.72 -17.45
N TYR A 213 7.60 -4.97 -17.00
CA TYR A 213 8.07 -6.30 -16.62
C TYR A 213 8.65 -6.30 -15.21
N GLY A 214 8.47 -7.43 -14.53
CA GLY A 214 8.99 -7.70 -13.19
C GLY A 214 8.18 -7.04 -12.08
N TYR A 215 8.61 -7.30 -10.85
CA TYR A 215 7.90 -6.80 -9.67
C TYR A 215 8.18 -5.34 -9.40
N THR A 216 7.11 -4.62 -9.04
CA THR A 216 7.18 -3.25 -8.55
C THR A 216 6.35 -3.13 -7.28
N ILE A 217 6.86 -2.47 -6.25
CA ILE A 217 6.10 -2.14 -5.05
C ILE A 217 5.94 -0.62 -4.96
N HIS A 218 4.78 -0.20 -4.51
CA HIS A 218 4.56 1.18 -4.09
C HIS A 218 4.29 1.19 -2.58
N VAL A 219 4.92 2.13 -1.89
CA VAL A 219 4.75 2.32 -0.45
C VAL A 219 4.42 3.78 -0.18
N LEU A 220 3.34 4.04 0.56
CA LEU A 220 2.84 5.36 0.92
C LEU A 220 2.85 5.58 2.44
N ASP A 221 2.64 6.83 2.85
CA ASP A 221 2.62 7.29 4.26
C ASP A 221 3.97 7.18 4.95
N LEU A 222 4.99 7.64 4.24
CA LEU A 222 6.37 7.53 4.62
C LEU A 222 7.00 8.88 5.01
N CYS A 223 8.12 8.76 5.71
CA CYS A 223 9.19 9.73 5.71
C CYS A 223 10.37 9.09 4.98
N VAL A 224 10.54 9.42 3.69
CA VAL A 224 11.63 8.90 2.85
C VAL A 224 12.97 9.42 3.36
N ASP A 225 14.03 8.60 3.30
CA ASP A 225 15.38 9.03 3.67
C ASP A 225 15.80 10.28 2.86
N PRO A 226 16.17 11.39 3.52
CA PRO A 226 16.70 12.59 2.85
C PRO A 226 17.85 12.30 1.86
N ALA A 227 18.75 11.35 2.15
CA ALA A 227 19.83 10.97 1.23
C ALA A 227 19.30 10.25 -0.02
N LEU A 228 18.26 9.42 0.10
CA LEU A 228 17.61 8.78 -1.03
C LEU A 228 16.89 9.81 -1.88
N ALA A 229 16.13 10.71 -1.23
CA ALA A 229 15.42 11.79 -1.90
C ALA A 229 16.38 12.68 -2.71
N LYS A 230 17.53 13.04 -2.12
CA LYS A 230 18.58 13.78 -2.81
C LYS A 230 19.15 13.01 -4.00
N ALA A 231 19.55 11.75 -3.80
CA ALA A 231 20.13 10.93 -4.87
C ALA A 231 19.16 10.75 -6.05
N TYR A 232 17.87 10.57 -5.77
CA TYR A 232 16.82 10.50 -6.78
C TYR A 232 16.64 11.84 -7.50
N GLY A 233 16.55 12.96 -6.77
CA GLY A 233 16.44 14.29 -7.37
C GLY A 233 17.60 14.61 -8.31
N ASP A 234 18.83 14.33 -7.88
CA ASP A 234 20.04 14.49 -8.70
C ASP A 234 20.00 13.61 -9.96
N ALA A 235 19.49 12.38 -9.84
CA ALA A 235 19.33 11.45 -10.96
C ALA A 235 18.25 11.91 -11.96
N VAL A 236 17.12 12.42 -11.47
CA VAL A 236 16.06 13.00 -12.31
C VAL A 236 16.57 14.22 -13.07
N ALA A 237 17.29 15.13 -12.41
CA ALA A 237 17.89 16.29 -13.04
C ALA A 237 18.91 15.93 -14.14
N LYS A 238 19.52 14.74 -14.05
CA LYS A 238 20.43 14.17 -15.06
C LYS A 238 19.73 13.30 -16.12
N GLY A 239 18.41 13.32 -16.18
CA GLY A 239 17.64 12.61 -17.21
C GLY A 239 17.44 11.12 -16.93
N ARG A 240 17.59 10.67 -15.67
CA ARG A 240 17.23 9.30 -15.22
C ARG A 240 18.01 8.17 -15.93
N THR A 241 19.17 8.47 -16.51
CA THR A 241 20.05 7.48 -17.14
C THR A 241 20.65 6.49 -16.14
N SER A 242 20.67 6.86 -14.87
CA SER A 242 20.88 5.97 -13.72
C SER A 242 19.93 6.39 -12.59
N LEU A 243 19.51 5.47 -11.74
CA LEU A 243 18.61 5.74 -10.59
C LEU A 243 19.16 5.09 -9.33
N PRO A 244 18.88 5.65 -8.14
CA PRO A 244 19.34 5.08 -6.89
C PRO A 244 18.76 3.69 -6.65
N ALA A 245 19.63 2.78 -6.24
CA ALA A 245 19.32 1.39 -5.96
C ALA A 245 19.60 1.03 -4.51
N LEU A 246 18.95 -0.03 -4.06
CA LEU A 246 18.87 -0.45 -2.67
C LEU A 246 19.27 -1.91 -2.53
N ALA A 247 19.98 -2.21 -1.44
CA ALA A 247 20.28 -3.57 -1.01
C ALA A 247 19.10 -4.21 -0.28
N ALA A 248 19.07 -5.54 -0.23
CA ALA A 248 18.06 -6.31 0.49
C ALA A 248 17.96 -5.87 1.96
N GLY A 249 16.76 -5.53 2.45
CA GLY A 249 16.56 -5.13 3.85
C GLY A 249 17.14 -3.77 4.25
N GLN A 250 17.69 -3.00 3.28
CA GLN A 250 18.14 -1.63 3.51
C GLN A 250 16.96 -0.76 3.94
N VAL A 251 17.12 0.03 5.00
CA VAL A 251 16.12 1.02 5.41
C VAL A 251 16.08 2.12 4.36
N PHE A 252 14.89 2.49 3.89
CA PHE A 252 14.73 3.58 2.91
C PHE A 252 13.76 4.66 3.36
N ALA A 253 12.96 4.35 4.38
CA ALA A 253 11.99 5.27 4.94
C ALA A 253 11.71 4.92 6.40
N LYS A 254 10.99 5.81 7.06
CA LYS A 254 10.29 5.54 8.32
C LYS A 254 8.80 5.71 8.11
N ALA A 255 7.98 4.99 8.88
CA ALA A 255 6.54 5.23 8.90
C ALA A 255 6.25 6.65 9.40
N ARG A 256 5.34 7.35 8.73
CA ARG A 256 4.90 8.69 9.15
C ARG A 256 3.90 8.64 10.30
N GLY A 257 3.14 7.55 10.42
CA GLY A 257 1.99 7.44 11.32
C GLY A 257 1.69 6.01 11.73
N ALA A 258 0.44 5.78 12.11
CA ALA A 258 -0.07 4.50 12.58
C ALA A 258 -0.19 3.40 11.50
N SER A 259 0.03 3.74 10.22
CA SER A 259 0.08 2.76 9.14
C SER A 259 0.91 3.22 7.95
N VAL A 260 1.43 2.26 7.19
CA VAL A 260 1.93 2.45 5.83
C VAL A 260 1.08 1.68 4.84
N ARG A 261 0.89 2.24 3.63
CA ARG A 261 0.11 1.58 2.57
C ARG A 261 1.02 0.94 1.55
N VAL A 262 0.74 -0.30 1.18
CA VAL A 262 1.57 -1.13 0.30
C VAL A 262 0.73 -1.72 -0.82
N THR A 263 1.23 -1.60 -2.03
CA THR A 263 0.70 -2.30 -3.20
C THR A 263 1.85 -2.91 -3.99
N ILE A 264 1.57 -4.01 -4.68
CA ILE A 264 2.55 -4.75 -5.47
C ILE A 264 1.98 -5.01 -6.86
N ARG A 265 2.86 -4.93 -7.85
CA ARG A 265 2.61 -5.28 -9.23
C ARG A 265 3.53 -6.41 -9.66
N ASP A 266 3.03 -7.24 -10.56
CA ASP A 266 3.82 -8.15 -11.39
C ASP A 266 3.52 -7.83 -12.85
N THR A 267 4.57 -7.46 -13.59
CA THR A 267 4.50 -7.31 -15.06
C THR A 267 3.34 -6.38 -15.48
N GLY A 268 3.31 -5.21 -14.85
CA GLY A 268 2.30 -4.18 -15.10
C GLY A 268 0.92 -4.43 -14.49
N SER A 269 0.64 -5.59 -13.89
CA SER A 269 -0.68 -5.87 -13.27
C SER A 269 -0.60 -5.69 -11.76
N PHE A 270 -1.63 -5.09 -11.15
CA PHE A 270 -1.74 -5.04 -9.68
C PHE A 270 -2.13 -6.40 -9.13
N MET A 271 -1.47 -6.82 -8.04
CA MET A 271 -1.72 -8.10 -7.38
C MET A 271 -2.32 -7.86 -5.99
N ASP A 272 -2.83 -8.92 -5.37
CA ASP A 272 -3.30 -8.86 -3.98
C ASP A 272 -2.10 -8.96 -3.02
N PRO A 273 -1.77 -7.90 -2.25
CA PRO A 273 -0.60 -7.91 -1.37
C PRO A 273 -0.73 -8.91 -0.20
N ARG A 274 -1.91 -9.51 0.01
CA ARG A 274 -2.18 -10.46 1.10
C ARG A 274 -1.84 -11.91 0.77
N VAL A 275 -1.52 -12.22 -0.49
CA VAL A 275 -1.33 -13.61 -0.93
C VAL A 275 -0.15 -14.25 -0.22
N LYS A 276 -0.45 -15.23 0.65
CA LYS A 276 0.52 -15.87 1.54
C LYS A 276 1.64 -16.58 0.78
N LYS A 277 1.29 -17.32 -0.28
CA LYS A 277 2.23 -18.15 -1.04
C LYS A 277 3.29 -17.35 -1.80
N ASP A 278 3.00 -16.09 -2.13
CA ASP A 278 3.88 -15.29 -2.97
C ASP A 278 4.76 -14.36 -2.15
N TRP A 279 4.19 -13.70 -1.12
CA TRP A 279 4.89 -12.61 -0.45
C TRP A 279 5.38 -12.94 0.98
N TYR A 280 4.90 -14.05 1.56
CA TYR A 280 5.07 -14.38 2.98
C TYR A 280 5.74 -15.74 3.23
N GLN A 281 6.32 -16.35 2.20
CA GLN A 281 7.16 -17.55 2.36
C GLN A 281 8.56 -17.13 2.84
N PRO A 282 9.12 -17.77 3.88
CA PRO A 282 10.43 -17.44 4.42
C PRO A 282 11.56 -17.58 3.41
#